data_AF-A0A7S2QK19-F1
#
_entry.id   AF-A0A7S2QK19-F1
#
_cell.length_a   1.000
_cell.length_b   1.000
_cell.length_c   1.000
_cell.angle_alpha   90.00
_cell.angle_beta   90.00
_cell.angle_gamma   90.00
#
_symmetry.space_group_name_H-M   'P 1'
#
loop_
_entity.id
_entity.type
_entity.pdbx_description
1 polymer ?
#
loop_
_entity_poly.entity_id
_entity_poly.type
_entity_poly.pdbx_seq_one_letter_code
_entity_poly.pdbx_strand_id
1 'polypeptide(L)'
;GGSGTTAASLGAGRPTVITPLILDQFMFAHLVAAKGVGASTEHLAKVTAGQLAAALKSCESEQVVEAAEQLGARLRAEDGASAAADLVVGYVEREVRTGAWREVERTPA
;
A
#
# COMPACT_ATOMS: atom_id res chain seq x y z
N GLY A 1 5.85 3.69 5.84
CA GLY A 1 6.86 2.62 5.81
C GLY A 1 6.15 1.29 5.77
N GLY A 2 5.60 0.85 6.91
CA GLY A 2 4.68 -0.31 6.92
C GLY A 2 3.38 -0.01 6.18
N SER A 3 2.64 -1.06 5.83
CA SER A 3 1.41 -0.99 5.03
C SER A 3 0.39 0.05 5.51
N GLY A 4 0.04 0.04 6.80
CA GLY A 4 -0.94 0.96 7.37
C GLY A 4 -0.54 2.43 7.27
N THR A 5 0.69 2.78 7.67
CA THR A 5 1.17 4.17 7.60
C THR A 5 1.33 4.64 6.16
N THR A 6 1.80 3.77 5.27
CA THR A 6 1.91 4.09 3.84
C THR A 6 0.53 4.31 3.22
N ALA A 7 -0.45 3.46 3.53
CA ALA A 7 -1.83 3.65 3.09
C ALA A 7 -2.42 4.95 3.63
N ALA A 8 -2.19 5.28 4.90
CA ALA A 8 -2.68 6.51 5.51
C ALA A 8 -2.07 7.78 4.88
N SER A 9 -0.75 7.81 4.65
CA SER A 9 -0.08 9.00 4.08
C SER A 9 -0.46 9.21 2.61
N LEU A 10 -0.47 8.14 1.81
CA LEU A 10 -0.92 8.20 0.41
C LEU A 10 -2.42 8.49 0.32
N GLY A 11 -3.23 7.91 1.20
CA GLY A 11 -4.67 8.18 1.31
C GLY A 11 -4.97 9.62 1.73
N ALA A 12 -4.08 10.31 2.44
CA ALA A 12 -4.17 11.75 2.71
C ALA A 12 -3.79 12.61 1.49
N GLY A 13 -3.30 11.99 0.41
CA GLY A 13 -2.82 12.69 -0.79
C GLY A 13 -1.60 13.55 -0.50
N ARG A 14 -0.65 13.03 0.29
CA ARG A 14 0.58 13.74 0.65
C ARG A 14 1.81 13.00 0.09
N PRO A 15 2.78 13.71 -0.51
CA PRO A 15 4.07 13.13 -0.83
C PRO A 15 4.65 12.39 0.37
N THR A 16 5.14 11.17 0.15
CA THR A 16 5.60 10.30 1.23
C THR A 16 7.07 9.95 1.04
N VAL A 17 7.89 10.12 2.07
CA VAL A 17 9.26 9.57 2.09
C VAL A 17 9.27 8.30 2.94
N ILE A 18 9.76 7.19 2.39
CA ILE A 18 9.92 5.93 3.14
C ILE A 18 11.40 5.60 3.31
N THR A 19 11.81 5.50 4.57
CA THR A 19 13.10 4.96 5.01
C THR A 19 12.89 3.54 5.55
N PRO A 20 13.01 2.48 4.72
CA PRO A 20 12.60 1.13 5.10
C PRO A 20 13.52 0.52 6.16
N LEU A 21 12.94 -0.27 7.06
CA LEU A 21 13.67 -1.02 8.10
C LEU A 21 13.56 -2.54 7.89
N ILE A 22 12.36 -3.07 7.71
CA ILE A 22 12.12 -4.52 7.61
C ILE A 22 10.95 -4.86 6.68
N LEU A 23 10.88 -6.12 6.23
CA LEU A 23 9.70 -6.74 5.61
C LEU A 23 9.14 -5.96 4.39
N ASP A 24 7.83 -5.74 4.39
CA ASP A 24 7.05 -5.11 3.32
C ASP A 24 7.42 -3.64 3.08
N GLN A 25 8.15 -3.01 4.01
CA GLN A 25 8.53 -1.62 3.91
C GLN A 25 9.41 -1.35 2.68
N PHE A 26 10.27 -2.29 2.28
CA PHE A 26 11.12 -2.15 1.08
C PHE A 26 10.28 -2.10 -0.20
N MET A 27 9.24 -2.94 -0.27
CA MET A 27 8.31 -2.93 -1.39
C MET A 27 7.52 -1.62 -1.42
N PHE A 28 7.00 -1.14 -0.28
CA PHE A 28 6.31 0.15 -0.24
C PHE A 28 7.23 1.32 -0.61
N ALA A 29 8.48 1.31 -0.15
CA ALA A 29 9.47 2.32 -0.52
C ALA A 29 9.72 2.34 -2.03
N HIS A 30 9.83 1.16 -2.66
CA HIS A 30 9.95 1.05 -4.10
C HIS A 30 8.69 1.59 -4.82
N LEU A 31 7.49 1.19 -4.39
CA LEU A 31 6.24 1.61 -5.01
C LEU A 31 6.01 3.11 -4.94
N VAL A 32 6.32 3.75 -3.80
CA VAL A 32 6.18 5.20 -3.63
C VAL A 32 7.08 5.95 -4.62
N ALA A 33 8.35 5.56 -4.72
CA ALA A 33 9.29 6.18 -5.65
C ALA A 33 8.92 5.90 -7.12
N ALA A 34 8.59 4.64 -7.45
CA ALA A 34 8.26 4.23 -8.82
C ALA A 34 6.97 4.88 -9.34
N LYS A 35 6.01 5.18 -8.46
CA LYS A 35 4.77 5.89 -8.80
C LYS A 35 4.93 7.42 -8.82
N GLY A 36 6.10 7.95 -8.45
CA GLY A 36 6.34 9.40 -8.41
C GLY A 36 5.51 10.14 -7.35
N VAL A 37 5.02 9.44 -6.32
CA VAL A 37 4.19 10.02 -5.24
C VAL A 37 5.00 10.33 -3.98
N GLY A 38 6.32 10.38 -4.13
CA GLY A 38 7.26 10.64 -3.06
C GLY A 38 8.63 10.06 -3.38
N ALA A 39 9.40 9.78 -2.33
CA ALA A 39 10.75 9.27 -2.46
C ALA A 39 11.00 8.10 -1.51
N SER A 40 12.08 7.38 -1.74
CA SER A 40 12.59 6.38 -0.81
C SER A 40 14.07 6.58 -0.56
N THR A 41 14.51 6.10 0.60
CA THR A 41 15.93 5.98 0.90
C THR A 41 16.34 4.51 0.89
N GLU A 42 17.63 4.27 1.09
CA GLU A 42 18.10 2.95 1.49
C GLU A 42 17.58 2.54 2.88
N HIS A 43 18.02 1.38 3.35
CA HIS A 43 17.77 0.89 4.69
C HIS A 43 18.06 1.98 5.75
N LEU A 44 17.14 2.20 6.69
CA LEU A 44 17.19 3.27 7.70
C LEU A 44 18.56 3.41 8.39
N ALA A 45 19.17 2.28 8.79
CA ALA A 45 20.50 2.25 9.43
C ALA A 45 21.66 2.84 8.59
N LYS A 46 21.49 3.05 7.27
CA LYS A 46 22.49 3.62 6.36
C LYS A 46 22.16 5.04 5.90
N VAL A 47 21.01 5.57 6.30
CA VAL A 47 20.53 6.88 5.85
C VAL A 47 21.32 7.98 6.55
N THR A 48 21.85 8.90 5.75
CA THR A 48 22.47 10.14 6.23
C THR A 48 21.46 11.29 6.22
N ALA A 49 21.72 12.33 7.02
CA ALA A 49 20.89 13.54 7.04
C ALA A 49 20.80 14.21 5.66
N GLY A 50 21.89 14.21 4.88
CA GLY A 50 21.91 14.78 3.53
C GLY A 50 21.01 14.02 2.55
N GLN A 51 21.03 12.68 2.60
CA GLN A 51 20.14 11.85 1.78
C GLN A 51 18.67 12.06 2.14
N LEU A 52 18.34 12.11 3.44
CA LEU A 52 16.97 12.36 3.87
C LEU A 52 16.49 13.76 3.48
N ALA A 53 17.34 14.78 3.64
CA ALA A 53 17.01 16.14 3.22
C ALA A 53 16.78 16.25 1.71
N ALA A 54 17.57 15.56 0.89
CA ALA A 54 17.37 15.52 -0.56
C ALA A 54 16.05 14.84 -0.94
N ALA A 55 15.70 13.73 -0.28
CA ALA A 55 14.43 13.03 -0.50
C ALA A 55 13.21 13.87 -0.09
N LEU A 56 13.31 14.64 1.00
CA LEU A 56 12.26 15.56 1.40
C LEU A 56 12.10 16.70 0.39
N LYS A 57 13.21 17.31 -0.07
CA LYS A 57 13.18 18.37 -1.09
C LYS A 57 12.58 17.89 -2.40
N SER A 58 12.85 16.67 -2.86
CA SER A 58 12.24 16.17 -4.10
C SER A 58 10.72 16.04 -4.00
N CYS A 59 10.19 15.83 -2.79
CA CYS A 59 8.76 15.78 -2.52
C CYS A 59 8.08 17.16 -2.55
N GLU A 60 8.83 18.26 -2.59
CA GLU A 60 8.29 19.62 -2.70
C GLU A 60 7.94 20.00 -4.15
N SER A 61 8.34 19.19 -5.14
CA SER A 61 8.01 19.45 -6.54
C SER A 61 6.49 19.36 -6.80
N GLU A 62 5.96 20.29 -7.60
CA GLU A 62 4.55 20.34 -7.96
C GLU A 62 4.06 19.02 -8.57
N GLN A 63 4.90 18.38 -9.39
CA GLN A 63 4.58 17.11 -10.03
C GLN A 63 4.35 15.98 -9.01
N VAL A 64 5.19 15.91 -7.96
CA VAL A 64 5.07 14.87 -6.92
C VAL A 64 3.88 15.14 -6.02
N VAL A 65 3.62 16.42 -5.70
CA VAL A 65 2.44 16.83 -4.93
C VAL A 65 1.16 16.46 -5.68
N GLU A 66 1.05 16.83 -6.96
CA GLU A 66 -0.13 16.54 -7.78
C GLU A 66 -0.34 15.02 -7.91
N ALA A 67 0.72 14.25 -8.19
CA ALA A 67 0.63 12.79 -8.29
C ALA A 67 0.14 12.15 -6.97
N ALA A 68 0.64 12.63 -5.82
CA ALA A 68 0.21 12.16 -4.52
C ALA A 68 -1.26 12.52 -4.25
N GLU A 69 -1.70 13.73 -4.58
CA GLU A 69 -3.09 14.17 -4.42
C GLU A 69 -4.06 13.35 -5.29
N GLN A 70 -3.72 13.14 -6.56
CA GLN A 70 -4.50 12.31 -7.48
C GLN A 70 -4.60 10.86 -6.99
N LEU A 71 -3.49 10.27 -6.52
CA LEU A 71 -3.50 8.92 -5.96
C LEU A 71 -4.36 8.87 -4.68
N GLY A 72 -4.22 9.85 -3.79
CA GLY A 72 -5.00 9.91 -2.56
C GLY A 72 -6.50 10.04 -2.82
N ALA A 73 -6.90 10.82 -3.83
CA ALA A 73 -8.30 10.90 -4.25
C ALA A 73 -8.85 9.55 -4.72
N ARG A 74 -8.06 8.79 -5.49
CA ARG A 74 -8.43 7.45 -5.94
C ARG A 74 -8.56 6.46 -4.77
N LEU A 75 -7.57 6.43 -3.87
CA LEU A 75 -7.59 5.54 -2.71
C LEU A 75 -8.79 5.81 -1.78
N ARG A 76 -9.17 7.08 -1.59
CA ARG A 76 -10.35 7.42 -0.78
C ARG A 76 -11.68 7.10 -1.46
N ALA A 77 -11.69 6.96 -2.77
CA ALA A 77 -12.88 6.56 -3.52
C ALA A 77 -13.10 5.04 -3.52
N GLU A 78 -12.10 4.26 -3.09
CA GLU A 78 -12.21 2.82 -2.95
C GLU A 78 -12.92 2.44 -1.64
N ASP A 79 -13.80 1.44 -1.70
CA ASP A 79 -14.35 0.77 -0.52
C ASP A 79 -13.90 -0.70 -0.49
N GLY A 80 -12.58 -0.88 -0.35
CA GLY A 80 -11.97 -2.21 -0.34
C GLY A 80 -12.40 -3.07 0.84
N ALA A 81 -12.77 -2.46 1.97
CA ALA A 81 -13.21 -3.18 3.16
C ALA A 81 -14.57 -3.84 2.94
N SER A 82 -15.55 -3.10 2.41
CA SER A 82 -16.86 -3.66 2.07
C SER A 82 -16.74 -4.72 0.97
N ALA A 83 -15.99 -4.44 -0.09
CA ALA A 83 -15.76 -5.40 -1.17
C ALA A 83 -15.13 -6.72 -0.66
N ALA A 84 -14.15 -6.63 0.24
CA ALA A 84 -13.56 -7.81 0.87
C ALA A 84 -14.56 -8.56 1.77
N ALA A 85 -15.36 -7.83 2.55
CA ALA A 85 -16.39 -8.41 3.40
C ALA A 85 -17.44 -9.17 2.56
N ASP A 86 -17.91 -8.58 1.48
CA ASP A 86 -18.88 -9.20 0.56
C ASP A 86 -18.33 -10.49 -0.06
N LEU A 87 -17.05 -10.51 -0.44
CA LEU A 87 -16.38 -11.71 -0.94
C LEU A 87 -16.32 -12.82 0.12
N VAL A 88 -15.90 -12.48 1.34
CA VAL A 88 -15.80 -13.44 2.45
C VAL A 88 -17.18 -13.98 2.82
N VAL A 89 -18.17 -13.10 3.00
CA VAL A 89 -19.54 -13.50 3.31
C VAL A 89 -20.11 -14.36 2.19
N GLY A 90 -19.95 -13.94 0.93
CA GLY A 90 -20.40 -14.71 -0.22
C GLY A 90 -19.79 -16.11 -0.30
N TYR A 91 -18.49 -16.25 0.02
CA TYR A 91 -17.84 -17.55 0.12
C TYR A 91 -18.44 -18.41 1.25
N VAL A 92 -18.67 -17.82 2.43
CA VAL A 92 -19.27 -18.54 3.56
C VAL A 92 -20.67 -19.06 3.20
N GLU A 93 -21.50 -18.23 2.58
CA GLU A 93 -22.87 -18.60 2.22
C GLU A 93 -22.91 -19.69 1.14
N ARG A 94 -22.08 -19.57 0.09
CA ARG A 94 -22.12 -20.51 -1.05
C ARG A 94 -21.38 -21.81 -0.79
N GLU A 95 -20.24 -21.73 -0.12
CA GLU A 95 -19.33 -22.88 0.02
C GLU A 95 -19.44 -23.51 1.40
N VAL A 96 -19.35 -22.69 2.46
CA VAL A 96 -19.24 -23.20 3.84
C VAL A 96 -20.57 -23.71 4.38
N ARG A 97 -21.64 -22.92 4.26
CA ARG A 97 -22.96 -23.28 4.79
C ARG A 97 -23.64 -24.42 4.04
N THR A 98 -23.46 -24.47 2.73
CA THR A 98 -23.98 -25.56 1.88
C THR A 98 -23.20 -26.86 2.06
N GLY A 99 -21.95 -26.77 2.56
CA GLY A 99 -21.03 -27.89 2.67
C GLY A 99 -20.27 -28.21 1.37
N ALA A 100 -20.50 -27.46 0.28
CA ALA A 100 -19.87 -27.68 -1.02
C ALA A 100 -18.33 -27.68 -0.96
N TRP A 101 -17.75 -26.86 -0.07
CA TRP A 101 -16.30 -26.81 0.13
C TRP A 101 -15.67 -28.17 0.49
N ARG A 102 -16.42 -29.07 1.14
CA ARG A 102 -15.93 -30.40 1.55
C ARG A 102 -15.89 -31.40 0.41
N GLU A 103 -16.65 -31.18 -0.65
CA GLU A 103 -16.65 -32.05 -1.83
C GLU A 103 -15.40 -31.82 -2.68
N VAL A 104 -14.90 -30.57 -2.70
CA VAL A 104 -13.65 -30.21 -3.38
C VAL A 104 -12.43 -30.90 -2.78
N GLU A 105 -12.34 -31.02 -1.45
CA GLU A 105 -11.25 -31.75 -0.77
C GLU A 105 -11.27 -33.27 -0.98
N ARG A 106 -12.39 -33.82 -1.47
CA ARG A 106 -12.57 -35.28 -1.66
C ARG A 106 -12.25 -35.77 -3.07
N THR A 107 -11.91 -34.88 -4.00
CA THR A 107 -11.51 -35.26 -5.35
C THR A 107 -10.00 -35.52 -5.35
N PRO A 108 -9.52 -36.76 -5.56
CA PRO A 108 -8.09 -37.02 -5.66
C PRO A 108 -7.53 -36.36 -6.92
N ALA A 109 -6.30 -35.86 -6.83
CA ALA A 109 -5.53 -35.36 -7.98
C ALA A 109 -5.25 -36.45 -9.02
#